data_AF-A0A5S6QXI0-F1
#
_entry.id   AF-A0A5S6QXI0-F1
#
_cell.length_a   1.000
_cell.length_b   1.000
_cell.length_c   1.000
_cell.angle_alpha   90.00
_cell.angle_beta   90.00
_cell.angle_gamma   90.00
#
_symmetry.space_group_name_H-M   'P 1'
#
loop_
_entity.id
_entity.type
_entity.pdbx_description
1 polymer ?
#
loop_
_entity_poly.entity_id
_entity_poly.type
_entity_poly.pdbx_seq_one_letter_code
_entity_poly.pdbx_strand_id
1 'polypeptide(L)'
;MRTMKKLKNEEAIVITKADKGNVLVIMYGESYNNEVENLLHPDTYIKLRKDPTENTTVHPVEELKDAKDPGKVHLHEARQSKAFAKISLAIGDEQQQHVQHLSSPKDVWEELERLFAPRDSKLRILQLRRQLYAEKLENCASVDAYLGRMNRIVSELVSIGDRIDDGDVAMTILCGLPKKWDVVVSSMCNLPESELSCATVKCRLLAEWQRRIDSDVSSVEADC
;
A
#
# COMPACT_ATOMS: atom_id res chain seq x y z
N MET A 1 -7.99 -22.66 20.90
CA MET A 1 -6.53 -22.67 20.66
C MET A 1 -5.71 -23.70 21.47
N ARG A 2 -6.25 -24.43 22.46
CA ARG A 2 -5.46 -25.41 23.25
C ARG A 2 -5.18 -26.73 22.52
N THR A 3 -6.06 -27.15 21.61
CA THR A 3 -5.96 -28.45 20.90
C THR A 3 -4.83 -28.48 19.87
N MET A 4 -4.64 -27.41 19.10
CA MET A 4 -3.52 -27.32 18.14
C MET A 4 -2.14 -27.33 18.80
N LYS A 5 -2.01 -26.75 20.00
CA LYS A 5 -0.74 -26.81 20.76
C LYS A 5 -0.44 -28.23 21.25
N LYS A 6 -1.47 -29.03 21.56
CA LYS A 6 -1.30 -30.43 21.94
C LYS A 6 -0.86 -31.28 20.75
N LEU A 7 -1.55 -31.13 19.61
CA LEU A 7 -1.24 -31.88 18.38
C LEU A 7 0.15 -31.55 17.81
N LYS A 8 0.64 -30.31 17.97
CA LYS A 8 2.00 -29.94 17.58
C LYS A 8 3.10 -30.60 18.40
N ASN A 9 2.77 -31.07 19.60
CA ASN A 9 3.74 -31.73 20.49
C ASN A 9 3.71 -33.26 20.33
N GLU A 10 2.85 -33.80 19.46
CA GLU A 10 2.79 -35.22 19.15
C GLU A 10 3.73 -35.51 17.97
N GLU A 11 4.84 -36.20 18.23
CA GLU A 11 5.85 -36.55 17.21
C GLU A 11 5.28 -37.42 16.07
N ALA A 12 4.16 -38.11 16.33
CA ALA A 12 3.48 -38.96 15.37
C ALA A 12 2.61 -38.20 14.36
N ILE A 13 2.47 -36.86 14.48
CA ILE A 13 1.57 -36.05 13.65
C ILE A 13 2.36 -34.99 12.88
N VAL A 14 2.13 -34.93 11.57
CA VAL A 14 2.66 -33.90 10.68
C VAL A 14 1.54 -32.95 10.30
N ILE A 15 1.78 -31.65 10.52
CA ILE A 15 0.85 -30.58 10.15
C ILE A 15 1.48 -29.76 9.02
N THR A 16 0.88 -29.80 7.83
CA THR A 16 1.36 -29.05 6.66
C THR A 16 0.31 -28.06 6.14
N LYS A 17 0.73 -27.10 5.33
CA LYS A 17 -0.18 -26.17 4.65
C LYS A 17 -0.74 -26.82 3.39
N ALA A 18 -2.03 -26.62 3.13
CA ALA A 18 -2.60 -27.00 1.84
C ALA A 18 -2.11 -26.07 0.71
N ASP A 19 -2.04 -26.60 -0.52
CA ASP A 19 -1.69 -25.85 -1.76
C ASP A 19 -2.55 -24.59 -1.93
N LYS A 20 -3.86 -24.68 -1.65
CA LYS A 20 -4.80 -23.57 -1.85
C LYS A 20 -5.61 -23.26 -0.59
N GLY A 21 -5.28 -22.14 0.04
CA GLY A 21 -6.04 -21.54 1.15
C GLY A 21 -5.35 -21.60 2.51
N ASN A 22 -5.90 -20.87 3.50
CA ASN A 22 -5.42 -20.84 4.88
C ASN A 22 -5.87 -22.09 5.68
N VAL A 23 -5.77 -23.28 5.08
CA VAL A 23 -6.18 -24.55 5.67
C VAL A 23 -4.95 -25.37 6.01
N LEU A 24 -4.96 -25.99 7.20
CA LEU A 24 -3.92 -26.90 7.66
C LEU A 24 -4.38 -28.34 7.47
N VAL A 25 -3.50 -29.16 6.91
CA VAL A 25 -3.70 -30.60 6.76
C VAL A 25 -2.97 -31.30 7.89
N ILE A 26 -3.67 -32.17 8.61
CA ILE A 26 -3.13 -32.95 9.73
C ILE A 26 -3.08 -34.40 9.27
N MET A 27 -1.89 -35.01 9.30
CA MET A 27 -1.67 -36.38 8.87
C MET A 27 -0.80 -37.12 9.90
N TYR A 28 -0.91 -38.45 9.91
CA TYR A 28 0.04 -39.27 10.64
C TYR A 28 1.40 -39.22 9.94
N GLY A 29 2.46 -39.03 10.72
CA GLY A 29 3.82 -38.87 10.23
C GLY A 29 4.33 -40.09 9.47
N GLU A 30 3.92 -41.29 9.87
CA GLU A 30 4.24 -42.52 9.17
C GLU A 30 3.64 -42.54 7.75
N SER A 31 2.37 -42.17 7.61
CA SER A 31 1.71 -42.07 6.30
C SER A 31 2.35 -41.02 5.40
N TYR A 32 2.70 -39.86 5.97
CA TYR A 32 3.39 -38.79 5.24
C TYR A 32 4.78 -39.23 4.75
N ASN A 33 5.57 -39.84 5.62
CA ASN A 33 6.92 -40.29 5.27
C ASN A 33 6.90 -41.39 4.21
N ASN A 34 5.98 -42.35 4.29
CA ASN A 34 5.83 -43.40 3.27
C ASN A 34 5.46 -42.81 1.91
N GLU A 35 4.56 -41.83 1.87
CA GLU A 35 4.17 -41.18 0.61
C GLU A 35 5.32 -40.36 0.02
N VAL A 36 6.06 -39.63 0.86
CA VAL A 36 7.25 -38.89 0.43
C VAL A 36 8.32 -39.85 -0.09
N GLU A 37 8.56 -40.97 0.57
CA GLU A 37 9.53 -41.98 0.12
C GLU A 37 9.11 -42.64 -1.20
N ASN A 38 7.81 -42.87 -1.42
CA ASN A 38 7.30 -43.37 -2.71
C ASN A 38 7.47 -42.37 -3.86
N LEU A 39 7.39 -41.07 -3.57
CA LEU A 39 7.53 -40.00 -4.57
C LEU A 39 8.99 -39.66 -4.90
N LEU A 40 9.95 -40.10 -4.09
CA LEU A 40 11.36 -39.83 -4.26
C LEU A 40 12.05 -40.97 -5.01
N HIS A 41 12.80 -40.65 -6.07
CA HIS A 41 13.59 -41.65 -6.79
C HIS A 41 14.84 -42.01 -5.96
N PRO A 42 15.06 -43.29 -5.59
CA PRO A 42 16.12 -43.68 -4.64
C PRO A 42 17.53 -43.26 -5.08
N ASP A 43 17.78 -43.27 -6.39
CA ASP A 43 19.10 -42.98 -6.96
C ASP A 43 19.48 -41.49 -6.93
N THR A 44 18.52 -40.60 -6.65
CA THR A 44 18.71 -39.15 -6.77
C THR A 44 18.48 -38.42 -5.44
N TYR A 45 18.00 -39.11 -4.40
CA TYR A 45 17.68 -38.49 -3.12
C TYR A 45 18.29 -39.23 -1.94
N ILE A 46 19.13 -38.54 -1.16
CA ILE A 46 19.75 -39.07 0.06
C ILE A 46 19.09 -38.39 1.26
N LYS A 47 18.45 -39.19 2.12
CA LYS A 47 17.85 -38.70 3.37
C LYS A 47 18.94 -38.18 4.30
N LEU A 48 18.88 -36.89 4.61
CA LEU A 48 19.82 -36.25 5.53
C LEU A 48 19.51 -36.70 6.95
N ARG A 49 20.55 -37.13 7.69
CA ARG A 49 20.41 -37.60 9.09
C ARG A 49 20.22 -36.47 10.10
N LYS A 50 20.50 -35.23 9.70
CA LYS A 50 20.31 -34.00 10.48
C LYS A 50 19.90 -32.89 9.53
N ASP A 51 19.09 -31.95 10.01
CA ASP A 51 18.72 -30.78 9.24
C ASP A 51 19.97 -29.87 9.07
N PRO A 52 20.47 -29.64 7.85
CA PRO A 52 21.61 -28.74 7.62
C PRO A 52 21.32 -27.29 8.00
N THR A 53 20.04 -26.97 8.13
CA THR A 53 19.52 -25.63 8.40
C THR A 53 19.39 -25.35 9.89
N GLU A 54 19.64 -26.32 10.78
CA GLU A 54 19.49 -26.15 12.25
C GLU A 54 20.29 -24.95 12.80
N ASN A 55 21.43 -24.60 12.17
CA ASN A 55 22.23 -23.42 12.52
C ASN A 55 21.83 -22.11 11.81
N THR A 56 20.86 -22.16 10.89
CA THR A 56 20.47 -21.05 10.00
C THR A 56 18.97 -20.72 10.06
N THR A 57 18.13 -21.60 10.62
CA THR A 57 16.70 -21.37 10.79
C THR A 57 16.46 -20.36 11.92
N VAL A 58 16.35 -19.09 11.54
CA VAL A 58 15.84 -18.03 12.42
C VAL A 58 14.33 -18.25 12.55
N HIS A 59 13.90 -18.98 13.58
CA HIS A 59 12.49 -19.04 13.95
C HIS A 59 12.04 -17.66 14.46
N PRO A 60 10.91 -17.09 13.99
CA PRO A 60 10.45 -15.77 14.42
C PRO A 60 9.98 -15.66 15.87
N VAL A 61 10.00 -16.73 16.67
CA VAL A 61 9.54 -16.69 18.06
C VAL A 61 10.29 -17.75 18.88
N GLU A 62 11.50 -17.43 19.34
CA GLU A 62 12.06 -18.09 20.52
C GLU A 62 12.88 -17.06 21.31
N GLU A 63 12.58 -16.98 22.60
CA GLU A 63 13.04 -15.96 23.52
C GLU A 63 14.56 -15.93 23.64
N LEU A 64 15.07 -14.70 23.78
CA LEU A 64 16.47 -14.35 24.04
C LEU A 64 17.10 -15.19 25.17
N LYS A 65 17.84 -16.23 24.78
CA LYS A 65 18.98 -16.85 25.50
C LYS A 65 19.91 -17.35 24.39
N ASP A 66 21.05 -16.76 24.05
CA ASP A 66 22.13 -16.23 24.87
C ASP A 66 22.82 -15.05 24.19
N ALA A 67 22.85 -13.91 24.87
CA ALA A 67 23.58 -12.72 24.45
C ALA A 67 25.03 -12.78 24.93
N LYS A 68 25.94 -13.50 24.24
CA LYS A 68 27.40 -13.31 24.40
C LYS A 68 28.35 -14.05 23.43
N ASP A 69 27.93 -14.38 22.21
CA ASP A 69 28.91 -14.76 21.17
C ASP A 69 29.45 -13.47 20.49
N PRO A 70 30.73 -13.09 20.69
CA PRO A 70 31.30 -11.86 20.12
C PRO A 70 31.26 -11.83 18.58
N GLY A 71 31.23 -12.99 17.91
CA GLY A 71 31.08 -13.05 16.46
C GLY A 71 29.69 -12.65 15.97
N LYS A 72 28.64 -12.96 16.74
CA LYS A 72 27.25 -12.60 16.40
C LYS A 72 26.95 -11.11 16.65
N VAL A 73 27.60 -10.51 17.66
CA VAL A 73 27.46 -9.07 17.97
C VAL A 73 28.04 -8.22 16.84
N HIS A 74 29.25 -8.54 16.36
CA HIS A 74 29.88 -7.82 15.24
C HIS A 74 29.05 -7.90 13.95
N LEU A 75 28.51 -9.09 13.64
CA LEU A 75 27.68 -9.26 12.47
C LEU A 75 26.37 -8.47 12.56
N HIS A 76 25.78 -8.37 13.75
CA HIS A 76 24.59 -7.57 13.99
C HIS A 76 24.87 -6.08 13.78
N GLU A 77 25.93 -5.54 14.37
CA GLU A 77 26.31 -4.12 14.22
C GLU A 77 26.64 -3.75 12.77
N ALA A 78 27.34 -4.63 12.05
CA ALA A 78 27.62 -4.43 10.63
C ALA A 78 26.32 -4.38 9.79
N ARG A 79 25.33 -5.23 10.12
CA ARG A 79 24.01 -5.20 9.45
C ARG A 79 23.23 -3.94 9.76
N GLN A 80 23.24 -3.49 11.02
CA GLN A 80 22.57 -2.26 11.45
C GLN A 80 23.17 -1.04 10.72
N SER A 81 24.50 -0.93 10.69
CA SER A 81 25.20 0.17 9.99
C SER A 81 24.89 0.19 8.49
N LYS A 82 24.86 -0.99 7.86
CA LYS A 82 24.52 -1.12 6.44
C LYS A 82 23.05 -0.74 6.16
N ALA A 83 22.12 -1.12 7.03
CA ALA A 83 20.72 -0.75 6.90
C ALA A 83 20.54 0.75 7.04
N PHE A 84 21.18 1.36 8.04
CA PHE A 84 21.13 2.80 8.27
C PHE A 84 21.62 3.58 7.04
N ALA A 85 22.81 3.25 6.53
CA ALA A 85 23.37 3.89 5.34
C ALA A 85 22.45 3.76 4.12
N LYS A 86 21.85 2.59 3.91
CA LYS A 86 20.90 2.38 2.81
C LYS A 86 19.64 3.25 2.95
N ILE A 87 19.09 3.35 4.16
CA ILE A 87 17.90 4.17 4.41
C ILE A 87 18.24 5.65 4.20
N SER A 88 19.35 6.13 4.77
CA SER A 88 19.79 7.52 4.62
C SER A 88 20.05 7.91 3.16
N LEU A 89 20.58 7.01 2.34
CA LEU A 89 20.80 7.26 0.92
C LEU A 89 19.53 7.22 0.07
N ALA A 90 18.45 6.63 0.58
CA ALA A 90 17.20 6.47 -0.14
C ALA A 90 16.18 7.60 0.11
N ILE A 91 16.34 8.35 1.21
CA ILE A 91 15.44 9.44 1.60
C ILE A 91 16.02 10.80 1.17
N GLY A 92 15.15 11.78 0.90
CA GLY A 92 15.57 13.15 0.57
C GLY A 92 15.86 13.99 1.81
N ASP A 93 16.54 15.13 1.61
CA ASP A 93 16.97 16.05 2.68
C ASP A 93 15.81 16.50 3.59
N GLU A 94 14.63 16.71 3.01
CA GLU A 94 13.42 17.07 3.76
C GLU A 94 12.97 15.95 4.70
N GLN A 95 13.09 14.68 4.30
CA GLN A 95 12.73 13.56 5.18
C GLN A 95 13.81 13.31 6.23
N GLN A 96 15.08 13.58 5.89
CA GLN A 96 16.22 13.38 6.77
C GLN A 96 16.16 14.25 8.04
N GLN A 97 15.60 15.46 7.95
CA GLN A 97 15.43 16.36 9.11
C GLN A 97 14.59 15.72 10.24
N HIS A 98 13.69 14.79 9.90
CA HIS A 98 12.82 14.12 10.86
C HIS A 98 13.46 12.92 11.54
N VAL A 99 14.53 12.34 10.98
CA VAL A 99 15.11 11.08 11.46
C VAL A 99 16.58 11.17 11.87
N GLN A 100 17.26 12.30 11.58
CA GLN A 100 18.69 12.50 11.86
C GLN A 100 19.09 12.35 13.34
N HIS A 101 18.14 12.46 14.26
CA HIS A 101 18.37 12.32 15.70
C HIS A 101 18.29 10.84 16.17
N LEU A 102 17.88 9.93 15.29
CA LEU A 102 17.73 8.51 15.59
C LEU A 102 18.99 7.74 15.16
N SER A 103 19.47 6.84 16.02
CA SER A 103 20.72 6.08 15.79
C SER A 103 20.48 4.62 15.37
N SER A 104 19.26 4.12 15.56
CA SER A 104 18.86 2.76 15.20
C SER A 104 18.14 2.81 13.85
N PRO A 105 18.55 2.01 12.84
CA PRO A 105 17.87 1.96 11.55
C PRO A 105 16.44 1.43 11.67
N LYS A 106 16.14 0.63 12.71
CA LYS A 106 14.77 0.23 13.01
C LYS A 106 13.94 1.44 13.41
N ASP A 107 14.46 2.28 14.30
CA ASP A 107 13.76 3.46 14.80
C ASP A 107 13.56 4.48 13.67
N VAL A 108 14.58 4.66 12.81
CA VAL A 108 14.46 5.46 11.59
C VAL A 108 13.34 4.93 10.71
N TRP A 109 13.30 3.61 10.46
CA TRP A 109 12.27 3.00 9.61
C TRP A 109 10.86 3.15 10.22
N GLU A 110 10.71 2.91 11.52
CA GLU A 110 9.44 3.04 12.23
C GLU A 110 8.94 4.49 12.27
N GLU A 111 9.84 5.48 12.41
CA GLU A 111 9.47 6.89 12.38
C GLU A 111 9.08 7.34 10.96
N LEU A 112 9.79 6.87 9.93
CA LEU A 112 9.39 7.08 8.53
C LEU A 112 8.03 6.45 8.24
N GLU A 113 7.80 5.22 8.69
CA GLU A 113 6.50 4.55 8.57
C GLU A 113 5.41 5.35 9.28
N ARG A 114 5.67 5.82 10.51
CA ARG A 114 4.71 6.63 11.28
C ARG A 114 4.37 7.95 10.59
N LEU A 115 5.35 8.63 10.00
CA LEU A 115 5.17 9.95 9.38
C LEU A 115 4.57 9.88 7.98
N PHE A 116 4.99 8.90 7.17
CA PHE A 116 4.70 8.86 5.73
C PHE A 116 3.81 7.69 5.31
N ALA A 117 3.70 6.64 6.13
CA ALA A 117 2.82 5.50 5.90
C ALA A 117 2.07 5.09 7.18
N PRO A 118 1.41 6.03 7.89
CA PRO A 118 0.81 5.75 9.18
C PRO A 118 -0.13 4.56 9.08
N ARG A 119 0.12 3.54 9.92
CA ARG A 119 -0.75 2.35 10.04
C ARG A 119 -2.18 2.71 10.45
N ASP A 120 -2.35 3.90 11.03
CA ASP A 120 -3.65 4.49 11.33
C ASP A 120 -4.30 5.04 10.06
N SER A 121 -5.12 4.19 9.42
CA SER A 121 -5.98 4.56 8.29
C SER A 121 -6.71 5.88 8.51
N LYS A 122 -7.10 6.21 9.75
CA LYS A 122 -7.81 7.45 10.11
C LYS A 122 -7.01 8.73 9.81
N LEU A 123 -5.73 8.80 10.17
CA LEU A 123 -4.92 10.00 9.91
C LEU A 123 -4.65 10.15 8.42
N ARG A 124 -4.39 9.04 7.71
CA ARG A 124 -4.21 9.06 6.26
C ARG A 124 -5.49 9.46 5.54
N ILE A 125 -6.65 8.95 5.94
CA ILE A 125 -7.97 9.36 5.42
C ILE A 125 -8.17 10.86 5.63
N LEU A 126 -7.87 11.40 6.82
CA LEU A 126 -8.01 12.84 7.08
C LEU A 126 -7.10 13.69 6.19
N GLN A 127 -5.84 13.27 6.00
CA GLN A 127 -4.90 13.94 5.10
C GLN A 127 -5.39 13.93 3.66
N LEU A 128 -5.85 12.78 3.16
CA LEU A 128 -6.37 12.63 1.80
C LEU A 128 -7.65 13.44 1.59
N ARG A 129 -8.58 13.46 2.55
CA ARG A 129 -9.78 14.32 2.49
C ARG A 129 -9.41 15.80 2.45
N ARG A 130 -8.44 16.22 3.27
CA ARG A 130 -7.93 17.60 3.23
C ARG A 130 -7.34 17.93 1.85
N GLN A 131 -6.57 17.02 1.25
CA GLN A 131 -6.05 17.20 -0.11
C GLN A 131 -7.19 17.30 -1.12
N LEU A 132 -8.16 16.38 -1.07
CA LEU A 132 -9.32 16.34 -1.96
C LEU A 132 -10.09 17.67 -1.97
N TYR A 133 -10.38 18.24 -0.79
CA TYR A 133 -11.13 19.50 -0.68
C TYR A 133 -10.30 20.74 -1.03
N ALA A 134 -8.97 20.64 -0.96
CA ALA A 134 -8.06 21.73 -1.29
C ALA A 134 -7.69 21.78 -2.77
N GLU A 135 -7.89 20.71 -3.53
CA GLU A 135 -7.60 20.70 -4.97
C GLU A 135 -8.43 21.75 -5.71
N LYS A 136 -7.76 22.47 -6.61
CA LYS A 136 -8.34 23.51 -7.47
C LYS A 136 -7.85 23.30 -8.89
N LEU A 137 -8.72 23.51 -9.86
CA LEU A 137 -8.38 23.44 -11.28
C LEU A 137 -7.29 24.46 -11.67
N GLU A 138 -7.21 25.60 -10.98
CA GLU A 138 -6.19 26.62 -11.20
C GLU A 138 -4.76 26.13 -10.92
N ASN A 139 -4.62 25.10 -10.08
CA ASN A 139 -3.33 24.46 -9.78
C ASN A 139 -2.97 23.38 -10.81
N CYS A 140 -3.76 23.20 -11.87
CA CYS A 140 -3.60 22.17 -12.89
C CYS A 140 -3.28 22.79 -14.25
N ALA A 141 -2.53 22.07 -15.08
CA ALA A 141 -2.29 22.47 -16.46
C ALA A 141 -3.54 22.32 -17.35
N SER A 142 -4.46 21.41 -17.02
CA SER A 142 -5.66 21.12 -17.81
C SER A 142 -6.77 20.51 -16.94
N VAL A 143 -7.99 20.45 -17.50
CA VAL A 143 -9.12 19.76 -16.88
C VAL A 143 -8.83 18.27 -16.71
N ASP A 144 -8.20 17.60 -17.69
CA ASP A 144 -7.77 16.20 -17.55
C ASP A 144 -6.79 16.00 -16.38
N ALA A 145 -5.80 16.89 -16.24
CA ALA A 145 -4.85 16.81 -15.14
C ALA A 145 -5.54 16.97 -13.77
N TYR A 146 -6.50 17.90 -13.68
CA TYR A 146 -7.32 18.08 -12.49
C TYR A 146 -8.14 16.83 -12.15
N LEU A 147 -8.91 16.32 -13.12
CA LEU A 147 -9.73 15.11 -12.93
C LEU A 147 -8.87 13.88 -12.59
N GLY A 148 -7.68 13.78 -13.17
CA GLY A 148 -6.69 12.76 -12.84
C GLY A 148 -6.23 12.82 -11.39
N ARG A 149 -5.92 14.02 -10.87
CA ARG A 149 -5.56 14.20 -9.45
C ARG A 149 -6.71 13.87 -8.51
N MET A 150 -7.91 14.36 -8.81
CA MET A 150 -9.13 14.03 -8.04
C MET A 150 -9.35 12.52 -7.98
N ASN A 151 -9.29 11.82 -9.12
CA ASN A 151 -9.45 10.37 -9.19
C ASN A 151 -8.38 9.61 -8.40
N ARG A 152 -7.13 10.07 -8.45
CA ARG A 152 -6.03 9.45 -7.69
C ARG A 152 -6.30 9.51 -6.19
N ILE A 153 -6.69 10.68 -5.67
CA ILE A 153 -6.98 10.87 -4.23
C ILE A 153 -8.18 10.01 -3.81
N VAL A 154 -9.27 10.01 -4.60
CA VAL A 154 -10.47 9.19 -4.33
C VAL A 154 -10.13 7.70 -4.35
N SER A 155 -9.34 7.24 -5.32
CA SER A 155 -8.92 5.84 -5.40
C SER A 155 -8.09 5.43 -4.18
N GLU A 156 -7.23 6.32 -3.69
CA GLU A 156 -6.44 6.07 -2.49
C GLU A 156 -7.32 6.00 -1.24
N LEU A 157 -8.29 6.92 -1.09
CA LEU A 157 -9.28 6.89 -0.01
C LEU A 157 -10.05 5.56 0.03
N VAL A 158 -10.56 5.11 -1.12
CA VAL A 158 -11.27 3.83 -1.25
C VAL A 158 -10.35 2.65 -0.91
N SER A 159 -9.09 2.68 -1.35
CA SER A 159 -8.12 1.59 -1.07
C SER A 159 -7.82 1.42 0.43
N ILE A 160 -7.93 2.50 1.21
CA ILE A 160 -7.71 2.51 2.66
C ILE A 160 -9.01 2.22 3.44
N GLY A 161 -10.13 2.06 2.73
CA GLY A 161 -11.42 1.68 3.28
C GLY A 161 -12.34 2.85 3.64
N ASP A 162 -12.06 4.07 3.16
CA ASP A 162 -13.01 5.18 3.31
C ASP A 162 -14.25 4.95 2.43
N ARG A 163 -15.40 5.40 2.92
CA ARG A 163 -16.65 5.41 2.17
C ARG A 163 -16.94 6.86 1.81
N ILE A 164 -16.59 7.23 0.60
CA ILE A 164 -16.92 8.52 0.00
C ILE A 164 -18.04 8.33 -1.01
N ASP A 165 -19.06 9.17 -0.92
CA ASP A 165 -20.21 9.12 -1.82
C ASP A 165 -19.86 9.67 -3.21
N ASP A 166 -20.44 9.10 -4.26
CA ASP A 166 -20.16 9.54 -5.64
C ASP A 166 -20.64 10.98 -5.90
N GLY A 167 -21.79 11.36 -5.31
CA GLY A 167 -22.34 12.71 -5.35
C GLY A 167 -21.46 13.70 -4.57
N ASP A 168 -20.93 13.30 -3.43
CA ASP A 168 -19.97 14.13 -2.66
C ASP A 168 -18.69 14.39 -3.47
N VAL A 169 -18.16 13.37 -4.16
CA VAL A 169 -17.00 13.55 -5.04
C VAL A 169 -17.36 14.46 -6.21
N ALA A 170 -18.52 14.25 -6.84
CA ALA A 170 -19.01 15.08 -7.94
C ALA A 170 -19.11 16.56 -7.53
N MET A 171 -19.69 16.83 -6.35
CA MET A 171 -19.80 18.17 -5.81
C MET A 171 -18.43 18.77 -5.45
N THR A 172 -17.52 17.97 -4.89
CA THR A 172 -16.16 18.41 -4.59
C THR A 172 -15.41 18.82 -5.86
N ILE A 173 -15.57 18.07 -6.96
CA ILE A 173 -14.99 18.43 -8.26
C ILE A 173 -15.50 19.81 -8.72
N LEU A 174 -16.80 20.08 -8.59
CA LEU A 174 -17.42 21.36 -8.95
C LEU A 174 -16.92 22.52 -8.08
N CYS A 175 -16.77 22.31 -6.77
CA CYS A 175 -16.25 23.31 -5.82
C CYS A 175 -14.77 23.68 -6.07
N GLY A 176 -14.03 22.86 -6.82
CA GLY A 176 -12.65 23.14 -7.21
C GLY A 176 -12.50 23.96 -8.48
N LEU A 177 -13.61 24.30 -9.16
CA LEU A 177 -13.60 25.07 -10.39
C LEU A 177 -13.54 26.59 -10.12
N PRO A 178 -12.84 27.36 -10.97
CA PRO A 178 -12.81 28.81 -10.85
C PRO A 178 -14.09 29.46 -11.39
N LYS A 179 -14.35 30.71 -11.01
CA LYS A 179 -15.59 31.47 -11.33
C LYS A 179 -16.00 31.45 -12.81
N LYS A 180 -15.04 31.36 -13.73
CA LYS A 180 -15.31 31.23 -15.18
C LYS A 180 -16.06 29.94 -15.57
N TRP A 181 -16.33 29.04 -14.63
CA TRP A 181 -17.12 27.82 -14.79
C TRP A 181 -18.48 27.89 -14.09
N ASP A 182 -18.87 29.02 -13.48
CA ASP A 182 -20.11 29.14 -12.69
C ASP A 182 -21.36 28.73 -13.48
N VAL A 183 -21.40 28.97 -14.79
CA VAL A 183 -22.50 28.51 -15.67
C VAL A 183 -22.60 26.98 -15.70
N VAL A 184 -21.45 26.29 -15.78
CA VAL A 184 -21.41 24.82 -15.74
C VAL A 184 -21.78 24.31 -14.36
N VAL A 185 -21.24 24.92 -13.30
CA VAL A 185 -21.56 24.57 -11.92
C VAL A 185 -23.07 24.69 -11.69
N SER A 186 -23.68 25.82 -12.06
CA SER A 186 -25.12 26.06 -11.93
C SER A 186 -25.94 25.04 -12.71
N SER A 187 -25.55 24.75 -13.96
CA SER A 187 -26.22 23.71 -14.75
C SER A 187 -26.16 22.33 -14.10
N MET A 188 -25.05 21.98 -13.46
CA MET A 188 -24.88 20.69 -12.79
C MET A 188 -25.66 20.62 -11.47
N CYS A 189 -25.70 21.71 -10.69
CA CYS A 189 -26.46 21.76 -9.44
C CYS A 189 -27.98 21.75 -9.63
N ASN A 190 -28.47 22.04 -10.83
CA ASN A 190 -29.89 21.97 -11.18
C ASN A 190 -30.33 20.59 -11.70
N LEU A 191 -29.41 19.62 -11.81
CA LEU A 191 -29.76 18.25 -12.20
C LEU A 191 -30.52 17.55 -11.06
N PRO A 192 -31.39 16.58 -11.39
CA PRO A 192 -31.93 15.66 -10.40
C PRO A 192 -30.79 14.96 -9.64
N GLU A 193 -30.98 14.71 -8.34
CA GLU A 193 -29.98 14.02 -7.51
C GLU A 193 -29.55 12.67 -8.10
N SER A 194 -30.48 11.95 -8.75
CA SER A 194 -30.22 10.68 -9.43
C SER A 194 -29.28 10.77 -10.63
N GLU A 195 -29.08 11.97 -11.19
CA GLU A 195 -28.24 12.21 -12.37
C GLU A 195 -26.89 12.86 -12.02
N LEU A 196 -26.75 13.40 -10.80
CA LEU A 196 -25.52 14.00 -10.33
C LEU A 196 -24.54 12.90 -9.91
N SER A 197 -23.65 12.55 -10.84
CA SER A 197 -22.58 11.56 -10.63
C SER A 197 -21.23 12.11 -11.05
N CYS A 198 -20.16 11.48 -10.57
CA CYS A 198 -18.81 11.75 -11.05
C CYS A 198 -18.69 11.60 -12.56
N ALA A 199 -19.37 10.60 -13.14
CA ALA A 199 -19.35 10.36 -14.58
C ALA A 199 -19.98 11.54 -15.34
N THR A 200 -21.16 11.99 -14.91
CA THR A 200 -21.85 13.13 -15.52
C THR A 200 -21.01 14.41 -15.45
N VAL A 201 -20.45 14.72 -14.28
CA VAL A 201 -19.57 15.89 -14.09
C VAL A 201 -18.34 15.81 -14.98
N LYS A 202 -17.61 14.68 -14.99
CA LYS A 202 -16.41 14.50 -15.82
C LYS A 202 -16.71 14.69 -17.30
N CYS A 203 -17.74 14.02 -17.81
CA CYS A 203 -18.15 14.15 -19.21
C CYS A 203 -18.49 15.60 -19.58
N ARG A 204 -19.24 16.30 -18.71
CA ARG A 204 -19.64 17.69 -18.97
C ARG A 204 -18.44 18.64 -18.96
N LEU A 205 -17.51 18.47 -18.03
CA LEU A 205 -16.32 19.30 -17.93
C LEU A 205 -15.38 19.12 -19.13
N LEU A 206 -15.18 17.88 -19.59
CA LEU A 206 -14.36 17.61 -20.78
C LEU A 206 -15.00 18.18 -22.05
N ALA A 207 -16.32 18.05 -22.21
CA ALA A 207 -17.03 18.63 -23.35
C ALA A 207 -17.00 20.17 -23.35
N GLU A 208 -17.13 20.79 -22.18
CA GLU A 208 -16.97 22.25 -22.02
C GLU A 208 -15.56 22.69 -22.35
N TRP A 209 -14.55 21.97 -21.84
CA TRP A 209 -13.15 22.27 -22.07
C TRP A 209 -12.79 22.25 -23.55
N GLN A 210 -13.22 21.21 -24.28
CA GLN A 210 -13.00 21.11 -25.72
C GLN A 210 -13.62 22.28 -26.48
N ARG A 211 -14.87 22.64 -26.15
CA ARG A 211 -15.56 23.78 -26.79
C ARG A 211 -14.81 25.10 -26.59
N ARG A 212 -14.19 25.30 -25.43
CA ARG A 212 -13.40 26.51 -25.14
C ARG A 212 -12.11 26.56 -25.97
N ILE A 213 -11.44 25.41 -26.11
CA ILE A 213 -10.26 25.31 -26.98
C ILE A 213 -10.64 25.63 -28.43
N ASP A 214 -11.72 25.04 -28.95
CA ASP A 214 -12.16 25.25 -30.33
C ASP A 214 -12.58 26.71 -30.57
N SER A 215 -13.19 27.36 -29.56
CA SER A 215 -13.57 28.78 -29.62
C SER A 215 -12.35 29.72 -29.61
N ASP A 216 -11.29 29.40 -28.87
CA ASP A 216 -10.05 30.18 -28.87
C ASP A 216 -9.31 30.04 -30.21
N VAL A 217 -9.28 28.85 -30.81
CA VAL A 217 -8.63 28.63 -32.12
C VAL A 217 -9.34 29.40 -33.24
N SER A 218 -10.68 29.34 -33.26
CA SER A 218 -11.49 30.04 -34.29
C SER A 218 -11.44 31.57 -34.20
N SER A 219 -11.15 32.13 -33.02
CA SER A 219 -10.96 33.58 -32.87
C SER A 219 -9.57 34.04 -33.33
N VAL A 220 -8.54 33.21 -33.20
CA VAL A 220 -7.20 33.53 -33.75
C VAL A 220 -7.16 33.47 -35.27
N GLU A 221 -7.91 32.55 -35.90
CA GLU A 221 -7.98 32.43 -37.37
C GLU A 221 -8.82 33.55 -38.02
N ALA A 222 -9.77 34.14 -37.29
CA ALA A 222 -10.61 35.24 -37.81
C ALA A 222 -9.91 36.61 -37.79
N ASP A 223 -8.83 36.75 -37.03
CA ASP A 223 -8.04 37.99 -36.89
C ASP A 223 -6.75 38.00 -37.75
N CYS A 224 -6.52 36.98 -38.59
CA CYS A 224 -5.45 36.92 -39.60
C CYS A 224 -5.97 37.18 -41.02
#